data_AF-A0A258BHK9-F1
#
_entry.id   AF-A0A258BHK9-F1
#
_cell.length_a   1.000
_cell.length_b   1.000
_cell.length_c   1.000
_cell.angle_alpha   90.00
_cell.angle_beta   90.00
_cell.angle_gamma   90.00
#
_symmetry.space_group_name_H-M   'P 1'
#
loop_
_entity.id
_entity.type
_entity.pdbx_description
1 polymer ?
#
loop_
_entity_poly.entity_id
_entity_poly.type
_entity_poly.pdbx_seq_one_letter_code
_entity_poly.pdbx_strand_id
1 'polypeptide(L)' 'MVDGAAAKFAKENALLSQLFVIDNKTPIADVVAKAAKDAGASIALKDYVRFQLGEGIEKEEADFAAEVAAVAGV' A
#
# COMPACT_ATOMS: atom_id res chain seq x y z
N MET A 1 11.65 23.11 -7.82
CA MET A 1 12.03 21.68 -7.91
C MET A 1 11.52 20.87 -6.72
N VAL A 2 11.61 21.39 -5.49
CA VAL A 2 11.15 20.69 -4.27
C VAL A 2 9.62 20.58 -4.19
N ASP A 3 8.88 21.65 -4.46
CA ASP A 3 7.41 21.65 -4.32
C ASP A 3 6.73 20.66 -5.27
N GLY A 4 7.24 20.55 -6.51
CA GLY A 4 6.74 19.57 -7.48
C GLY A 4 7.01 18.13 -7.05
N ALA A 5 8.16 17.87 -6.42
CA ALA A 5 8.49 16.55 -5.89
C ALA A 5 7.62 16.20 -4.67
N ALA A 6 7.37 17.17 -3.78
CA ALA A 6 6.47 17.00 -2.65
C ALA A 6 5.02 16.73 -3.10
N ALA A 7 4.53 17.49 -4.09
CA ALA A 7 3.19 17.29 -4.65
C ALA A 7 3.06 15.90 -5.33
N LYS A 8 4.10 15.47 -6.06
CA LYS A 8 4.15 14.13 -6.65
C LYS A 8 4.12 13.04 -5.58
N PHE A 9 4.95 13.18 -4.55
CA PHE A 9 5.00 12.24 -3.43
C PHE A 9 3.64 12.11 -2.74
N ALA A 10 2.99 13.24 -2.44
CA ALA A 10 1.65 13.24 -1.86
C ALA A 10 0.64 12.53 -2.78
N LYS A 11 0.68 12.79 -4.09
CA LYS A 11 -0.20 12.14 -5.06
C LYS A 11 -0.05 10.61 -5.08
N GLU A 12 1.19 10.13 -4.98
CA GLU A 12 1.50 8.69 -5.05
C GLU A 12 1.26 7.96 -3.72
N ASN A 13 1.30 8.66 -2.58
CA ASN A 13 1.25 8.02 -1.25
C ASN A 13 -0.03 8.31 -0.45
N ALA A 14 -0.79 9.36 -0.77
CA ALA A 14 -2.06 9.62 -0.11
C ALA A 14 -3.20 8.81 -0.75
N LEU A 15 -3.93 8.04 0.04
CA LEU A 15 -4.96 7.11 -0.45
C LEU A 15 -5.97 7.77 -1.41
N LEU A 16 -6.50 8.95 -1.06
CA LEU A 16 -7.55 9.59 -1.86
C LEU A 16 -7.09 10.03 -3.26
N SER A 17 -5.79 10.27 -3.47
CA SER A 17 -5.22 10.65 -4.77
C SER A 17 -4.75 9.47 -5.61
N GLN A 18 -4.68 8.27 -5.03
CA GLN A 18 -4.28 7.06 -5.74
C GLN A 18 -5.36 6.60 -6.71
N LEU A 19 -4.94 5.90 -7.76
CA LEU A 19 -5.86 5.24 -8.69
C LEU A 19 -6.45 4.00 -8.04
N PHE A 20 -7.74 3.78 -8.29
CA PHE A 20 -8.45 2.63 -7.77
C PHE A 20 -8.00 1.35 -8.48
N VAL A 21 -7.48 0.39 -7.73
CA VAL A 21 -6.85 -0.83 -8.28
C VAL A 21 -7.78 -1.71 -9.13
N ILE A 22 -9.10 -1.56 -8.95
CA ILE A 22 -10.09 -2.35 -9.71
C ILE A 22 -10.18 -1.89 -11.16
N ASP A 23 -10.17 -0.58 -11.42
CA ASP A 23 -10.31 -0.03 -12.77
C ASP A 23 -9.03 0.61 -13.32
N ASN A 24 -8.04 0.87 -12.46
CA ASN A 24 -6.75 1.52 -12.74
C ASN A 24 -6.90 2.87 -13.47
N LYS A 25 -8.00 3.57 -13.25
CA LYS A 25 -8.36 4.80 -13.97
C LYS A 25 -8.90 5.89 -13.06
N THR A 26 -9.73 5.52 -12.09
CA THR A 26 -10.48 6.49 -11.28
C THR A 26 -9.75 6.75 -9.95
N PRO A 27 -9.52 8.01 -9.56
CA PRO A 27 -9.01 8.34 -8.23
C PRO A 27 -9.97 7.86 -7.13
N ILE A 28 -9.42 7.38 -6.00
CA ILE A 28 -10.23 6.87 -4.89
C ILE A 28 -11.20 7.93 -4.34
N ALA A 29 -10.83 9.22 -4.34
CA ALA A 29 -11.74 10.30 -3.96
C ALA A 29 -13.05 10.30 -4.78
N ASP A 30 -12.96 10.05 -6.09
CA ASP A 30 -14.13 10.02 -6.97
C ASP A 30 -14.98 8.76 -6.76
N VAL A 31 -14.34 7.65 -6.39
CA VAL A 31 -15.04 6.41 -6.00
C VAL A 31 -15.87 6.64 -4.74
N VAL A 32 -15.31 7.28 -3.72
CA VAL A 32 -16.03 7.63 -2.49
C VAL A 32 -17.17 8.61 -2.77
N ALA A 33 -16.92 9.63 -3.60
CA ALA A 33 -17.95 10.60 -3.99
C ALA A 33 -19.10 9.95 -4.78
N LYS A 34 -18.80 8.99 -5.66
CA LYS A 34 -19.81 8.22 -6.37
C LYS A 34 -20.63 7.36 -5.41
N ALA A 35 -19.98 6.64 -4.50
CA ALA A 35 -20.67 5.84 -3.49
C ALA A 35 -21.60 6.70 -2.61
N ALA A 36 -21.18 7.92 -2.24
CA ALA A 36 -22.02 8.87 -1.51
C ALA A 36 -23.28 9.25 -2.29
N LYS A 37 -23.14 9.53 -3.59
CA LYS A 37 -24.27 9.83 -4.48
C LYS A 37 -25.23 8.65 -4.61
N ASP A 38 -24.69 7.45 -4.84
CA ASP A 38 -25.49 6.23 -5.01
C ASP A 38 -26.24 5.86 -3.71
N ALA A 39 -25.64 6.15 -2.55
CA ALA A 39 -26.26 5.95 -1.23
C ALA A 39 -27.23 7.09 -0.82
N GLY A 40 -27.26 8.21 -1.54
CA GLY A 40 -28.08 9.39 -1.18
C GLY A 40 -27.67 10.04 0.14
N ALA A 41 -26.43 9.82 0.60
CA ALA A 41 -25.94 10.27 1.91
C ALA A 41 -24.46 10.68 1.83
N SER A 42 -24.03 11.54 2.75
CA SER A 42 -22.60 11.90 2.84
C SER A 42 -21.78 10.71 3.33
N ILE A 43 -20.78 10.31 2.56
CA ILE A 43 -19.80 9.29 2.95
C ILE A 43 -18.44 9.96 3.02
N ALA A 44 -17.73 9.73 4.13
CA ALA A 44 -16.36 10.19 4.33
C ALA A 44 -15.49 9.03 4.77
N LEU A 45 -14.35 8.83 4.09
CA LEU A 45 -13.31 7.90 4.53
C LEU A 45 -12.52 8.58 5.65
N LYS A 46 -12.78 8.20 6.90
CA LYS A 46 -12.21 8.85 8.08
C LYS A 46 -10.81 8.33 8.42
N ASP A 47 -10.63 7.02 8.35
CA ASP A 47 -9.37 6.37 8.71
C ASP A 47 -9.26 5.00 8.02
N TYR A 48 -8.05 4.50 7.87
CA TYR A 48 -7.76 3.15 7.41
C TYR A 48 -6.48 2.64 8.06
N VAL A 49 -6.41 1.33 8.27
CA VAL A 49 -5.20 0.66 8.75
C VAL A 49 -4.91 -0.52 7.83
N ARG A 50 -3.67 -0.62 7.37
CA ARG A 50 -3.17 -1.78 6.63
C ARG A 50 -2.16 -2.50 7.51
N PHE A 51 -2.48 -3.72 7.90
CA PHE A 51 -1.51 -4.61 8.54
C PHE A 51 -0.85 -5.48 7.47
N GLN A 52 0.46 -5.69 7.59
CA GLN A 52 1.17 -6.70 6.83
C GLN A 52 1.90 -7.66 7.78
N LEU A 53 1.76 -8.97 7.52
CA LEU A 53 2.52 -9.96 8.28
C LEU A 53 4.02 -9.74 8.06
N GLY A 54 4.77 -9.63 9.15
CA GLY A 54 6.21 -9.34 9.09
C GLY A 54 6.56 -7.86 8.87
N GLU A 55 5.59 -6.94 8.95
CA GLU A 55 5.90 -5.51 8.88
C GLU A 55 6.89 -5.10 9.98
N GLY A 56 8.02 -4.52 9.57
CA GLY A 56 9.11 -4.13 10.47
C GLY A 56 9.99 -5.28 10.98
N ILE A 57 9.76 -6.53 10.52
CA ILE A 57 10.61 -7.68 10.86
C ILE A 57 11.62 -7.89 9.72
N GLU A 58 12.91 -7.87 10.06
CA GLU A 58 13.96 -8.23 9.11
C GLU A 58 13.83 -9.71 8.77
N LYS A 59 13.65 -10.02 7.49
CA LYS A 59 13.58 -11.39 7.02
C LYS A 59 14.98 -11.96 7.01
N GLU A 60 15.23 -12.93 7.89
CA GLU A 60 16.48 -13.68 7.88
C GLU A 60 16.61 -14.45 6.56
N GLU A 61 17.70 -14.19 5.83
CA GLU A 61 18.06 -14.96 4.63
C GLU A 61 18.83 -16.20 5.07
N ALA A 62 18.16 -17.35 5.07
CA ALA A 62 18.78 -18.64 5.35
C ALA A 62 19.28 -19.30 4.05
N ASP A 63 20.56 -19.64 4.01
CA ASP A 63 21.14 -20.48 2.94
C ASP A 63 21.05 -21.95 3.36
N PHE A 64 20.01 -22.61 2.86
CA PHE A 64 19.77 -24.02 3.11
C PHE A 64 20.94 -24.92 2.69
N ALA A 65 21.70 -24.56 1.65
CA ALA A 65 22.85 -25.34 1.22
C ALA A 65 24.01 -25.24 2.22
N ALA A 66 24.26 -24.04 2.76
CA ALA A 66 25.25 -23.82 3.81
C ALA A 66 24.86 -24.52 5.12
N GLU A 67 23.58 -24.49 5.49
CA GLU A 67 23.06 -25.23 6.66
C GLU A 67 23.25 -26.74 6.51
N VAL A 68 22.96 -27.29 5.32
CA VAL A 68 23.16 -28.72 5.03
C VAL A 68 24.63 -29.10 5.07
N ALA A 69 25.54 -28.28 4.52
CA ALA A 69 26.98 -28.52 4.59
C ALA A 69 27.49 -28.55 6.05
N ALA A 70 27.05 -27.58 6.86
CA ALA A 70 27.43 -27.47 8.27
C ALA A 70 26.96 -28.67 9.12
N VAL A 71 25.79 -29.24 8.82
CA VAL A 71 25.25 -30.42 9.53
C VAL A 71 25.88 -31.72 9.02
N ALA A 72 26.19 -31.83 7.72
CA ALA A 72 26.76 -33.03 7.11
C ALA A 72 28.27 -33.21 7.34
N GLY A 73 28.96 -32.19 7.88
CA GLY A 73 30.37 -32.28 8.26
C GLY A 73 31.36 -32.36 7.10
N VAL A 74 31.04 -31.73 5.95
CA VAL A 74 31.96 -31.50 4.83
C VAL A 74 32.29 -30.02 4.73
#